data_AF-A0A7I7L0Z1-F1
#
_entry.id   AF-A0A7I7L0Z1-F1
#
_cell.length_a   1.000
_cell.length_b   1.000
_cell.length_c   1.000
_cell.angle_alpha   90.00
_cell.angle_beta   90.00
_cell.angle_gamma   90.00
#
_symmetry.space_group_name_H-M   'P 1'
#
loop_
_entity.id
_entity.type
_entity.pdbx_description
1 polymer ?
#
loop_
_entity_poly.entity_id
_entity_poly.type
_entity_poly.pdbx_seq_one_letter_code
_entity_poly.pdbx_strand_id
1 'polypeptide(L)'
;MPERTKAEVTQAINNAIADSQFAWIDFVNHNLSPAEIDPDCRPLAVKYTESKWAKSFIKQPNSGLFMGNEDYTWGRAVYVTGYREPLSTAIYGRVGLVSYFKPDPDWKVFDARDQSKADLYLHWLQLQKNYRKAITTVHTNHWLHGMRNDFREEFQIDVVLCNPDENDSRWRYTHISDTWMCVSDWDATVNHRTGKRKLASGHSTVFKDVRITVAPEEEFVAHPKPVQVRPPHNPPPRSAQLELSGKPPVLAPWDVANAYWNHCILRVKS
;
A
#
# COMPACT_ATOMS: atom_id res chain seq x y z
N MET A 1 -13.54 -21.19 -23.99
CA MET A 1 -13.32 -19.92 -24.72
C MET A 1 -12.04 -20.07 -25.53
N PRO A 2 -11.95 -19.58 -26.77
CA PRO A 2 -10.69 -19.61 -27.51
C PRO A 2 -9.59 -18.89 -26.71
N GLU A 3 -8.40 -19.49 -26.64
CA GLU A 3 -7.23 -18.89 -25.97
C GLU A 3 -6.88 -17.57 -26.67
N ARG A 4 -6.81 -16.47 -25.90
CA ARG A 4 -6.35 -15.19 -26.45
C ARG A 4 -4.86 -15.27 -26.69
N THR A 5 -4.42 -14.72 -27.81
CA THR A 5 -3.00 -14.50 -28.10
C THR A 5 -2.41 -13.48 -27.14
N LYS A 6 -1.08 -13.49 -26.97
CA LYS A 6 -0.38 -12.49 -26.15
C LYS A 6 -0.69 -11.05 -26.59
N ALA A 7 -0.78 -10.80 -27.89
CA ALA A 7 -1.09 -9.48 -28.43
C ALA A 7 -2.49 -9.00 -28.01
N GLU A 8 -3.50 -9.88 -28.07
CA GLU A 8 -4.86 -9.57 -27.63
C GLU A 8 -4.94 -9.29 -26.13
N VAL A 9 -4.21 -10.06 -25.31
CA VAL A 9 -4.14 -9.82 -23.86
C VAL A 9 -3.44 -8.49 -23.55
N THR A 10 -2.32 -8.20 -24.21
CA THR A 10 -1.62 -6.90 -24.08
C THR A 10 -2.52 -5.73 -24.45
N GLN A 11 -3.27 -5.82 -25.56
CA GLN A 11 -4.20 -4.76 -25.95
C GLN A 11 -5.34 -4.60 -24.92
N ALA A 12 -5.90 -5.71 -24.44
CA ALA A 12 -6.96 -5.68 -23.44
C ALA A 12 -6.49 -5.04 -22.13
N ILE A 13 -5.23 -5.27 -21.71
CA ILE A 13 -4.66 -4.63 -20.52
C ILE A 13 -4.47 -3.12 -20.74
N ASN A 14 -3.98 -2.69 -21.91
CA ASN A 14 -3.87 -1.26 -22.20
C ASN A 14 -5.25 -0.56 -22.17
N ASN A 15 -6.29 -1.23 -22.68
CA ASN A 15 -7.66 -0.72 -22.59
C ASN A 15 -8.11 -0.67 -21.12
N ALA A 16 -7.88 -1.73 -20.35
CA ALA A 16 -8.21 -1.77 -18.93
C ALA A 16 -7.50 -0.67 -18.12
N ILE A 17 -6.27 -0.29 -18.51
CA ILE A 17 -5.54 0.82 -17.91
C ILE A 17 -6.24 2.15 -18.22
N ALA A 18 -6.59 2.39 -19.49
CA ALA A 18 -7.34 3.60 -19.88
C ALA A 18 -8.70 3.68 -19.16
N ASP A 19 -9.42 2.56 -19.07
CA ASP A 19 -10.73 2.47 -18.41
C ASP A 19 -10.64 2.61 -16.88
N SER A 20 -9.46 2.42 -16.29
CA SER A 20 -9.24 2.60 -14.86
C SER A 20 -9.05 4.07 -14.45
N GLN A 21 -8.93 4.98 -15.41
CA GLN A 21 -8.73 6.41 -15.14
C GLN A 21 -9.91 7.03 -14.41
N PHE A 22 -11.14 6.60 -14.67
CA PHE A 22 -12.32 7.10 -13.96
C PHE A 22 -12.27 6.75 -12.47
N ALA A 23 -11.93 5.50 -12.15
CA ALA A 23 -11.78 5.05 -10.78
C ALA A 23 -10.64 5.78 -10.05
N TRP A 24 -9.56 6.10 -10.77
CA TRP A 24 -8.47 6.90 -10.25
C TRP A 24 -8.87 8.32 -9.90
N ILE A 25 -9.56 9.01 -10.82
CA ILE A 25 -10.03 10.38 -10.61
C ILE A 25 -10.99 10.42 -9.43
N ASP A 26 -11.92 9.47 -9.33
CA ASP A 26 -12.84 9.38 -8.19
C ASP A 26 -12.09 9.19 -6.87
N PHE A 27 -11.12 8.26 -6.82
CA PHE A 27 -10.28 8.06 -5.64
C PHE A 27 -9.50 9.32 -5.24
N VAL A 28 -8.87 10.01 -6.21
CA VAL A 28 -8.14 11.26 -5.96
C VAL A 28 -9.07 12.34 -5.41
N ASN A 29 -10.22 12.55 -6.05
CA ASN A 29 -11.22 13.54 -5.63
C ASN A 29 -11.77 13.25 -4.24
N HIS A 30 -12.00 11.96 -3.94
CA HIS A 30 -12.43 11.53 -2.62
C HIS A 30 -11.39 11.83 -1.54
N ASN A 31 -10.11 11.88 -1.90
CA ASN A 31 -9.00 12.05 -0.96
C ASN A 31 -8.36 13.44 -0.99
N LEU A 32 -8.99 14.44 -1.60
CA LEU A 32 -8.57 15.84 -1.50
C LEU A 32 -8.72 16.35 -0.06
N SER A 33 -7.69 17.04 0.41
CA SER A 33 -7.75 17.82 1.65
C SER A 33 -8.84 18.92 1.53
N PRO A 34 -9.51 19.26 2.64
CA PRO A 34 -10.46 20.37 2.64
C PRO A 34 -9.75 21.71 2.39
N ALA A 35 -10.37 22.57 1.59
CA ALA A 35 -9.83 23.87 1.18
C ALA A 35 -9.55 24.80 2.37
N GLU A 36 -10.29 24.63 3.48
CA GLU A 36 -10.11 25.40 4.72
C GLU A 36 -8.80 25.07 5.44
N ILE A 37 -8.24 23.87 5.20
CA ILE A 37 -7.01 23.38 5.82
C ILE A 37 -5.84 23.48 4.83
N ASP A 38 -6.10 23.19 3.56
CA ASP A 38 -5.12 23.23 2.47
C ASP A 38 -5.73 23.92 1.25
N PRO A 39 -5.37 25.19 0.98
CA PRO A 39 -5.92 25.94 -0.15
C PRO A 39 -5.68 25.28 -1.51
N ASP A 40 -4.64 24.46 -1.65
CA ASP A 40 -4.32 23.73 -2.88
C ASP A 40 -5.15 22.44 -3.04
N CYS A 41 -5.95 22.06 -2.03
CA CYS A 41 -6.79 20.87 -1.99
C CYS A 41 -6.03 19.58 -2.40
N ARG A 42 -4.79 19.41 -1.95
CA ARG A 42 -3.94 18.29 -2.40
C ARG A 42 -4.46 16.95 -1.85
N PRO A 43 -4.37 15.87 -2.64
CA PRO A 43 -4.78 14.57 -2.14
C PRO A 43 -3.80 14.03 -1.10
N LEU A 44 -4.34 13.45 -0.03
CA LEU A 44 -3.58 12.87 1.07
C LEU A 44 -3.64 11.34 1.03
N ALA A 45 -2.50 10.72 1.35
CA ALA A 45 -2.35 9.29 1.49
C ALA A 45 -1.79 8.92 2.86
N VAL A 46 -2.13 7.72 3.33
CA VAL A 46 -1.68 7.17 4.61
C VAL A 46 -0.92 5.89 4.36
N LYS A 47 0.32 5.85 4.83
CA LYS A 47 1.09 4.62 4.98
C LYS A 47 1.18 4.24 6.45
N TYR A 48 0.86 3.00 6.79
CA TYR A 48 1.15 2.51 8.13
C TYR A 48 2.57 1.92 8.20
N THR A 49 3.29 2.21 9.29
CA THR A 49 4.63 1.69 9.57
C THR A 49 4.71 1.07 10.96
N GLU A 50 5.57 0.06 11.15
CA GLU A 50 5.81 -0.51 12.47
C GLU A 50 6.39 0.55 13.41
N SER A 51 5.97 0.54 14.68
CA SER A 51 6.42 1.53 15.67
C SER A 51 7.94 1.59 15.80
N LYS A 52 8.66 0.48 15.58
CA LYS A 52 10.14 0.42 15.61
C LYS A 52 10.78 1.28 14.51
N TRP A 53 10.07 1.50 13.40
CA TRP A 53 10.50 2.31 12.26
C TRP A 53 9.98 3.75 12.31
N ALA A 54 8.96 4.03 13.14
CA ALA A 54 8.39 5.37 13.28
C ALA A 54 9.45 6.43 13.62
N LYS A 55 10.48 6.08 14.41
CA LYS A 55 11.59 7.01 14.74
C LYS A 55 12.28 7.63 13.52
N SER A 56 12.30 6.93 12.38
CA SER A 56 12.89 7.43 11.13
C SER A 56 12.09 8.58 10.52
N PHE A 57 10.84 8.78 10.95
CA PHE A 57 9.91 9.78 10.46
C PHE A 57 9.60 10.88 11.50
N ILE A 58 10.19 10.82 12.71
CA ILE A 58 9.99 11.81 13.79
C ILE A 58 10.64 13.15 13.43
N LYS A 59 11.79 13.13 12.75
CA LYS A 59 12.46 14.34 12.28
C LYS A 59 11.92 14.68 10.89
N GLN A 60 11.13 15.76 10.80
CA GLN A 60 10.54 16.20 9.54
C GLN A 60 11.34 17.33 8.88
N PRO A 61 11.19 17.48 7.55
CA PRO A 61 10.59 16.53 6.60
C PRO A 61 11.62 15.46 6.15
N ASN A 62 11.16 14.22 5.95
CA ASN A 62 11.99 13.17 5.32
C ASN A 62 11.72 13.08 3.82
N SER A 63 12.63 12.46 3.08
CA SER A 63 12.64 12.46 1.61
C SER A 63 11.53 11.63 0.95
N GLY A 64 10.66 10.95 1.72
CA GLY A 64 9.54 10.19 1.18
C GLY A 64 9.25 8.87 1.90
N LEU A 65 8.26 8.15 1.39
CA LEU A 65 7.83 6.86 1.95
C LEU A 65 8.75 5.73 1.46
N PHE A 66 9.16 4.84 2.37
CA PHE A 66 9.92 3.65 1.99
C PHE A 66 9.11 2.77 1.00
N MET A 67 9.74 2.28 -0.05
CA MET A 67 9.16 1.31 -0.97
C MET A 67 9.33 -0.10 -0.40
N GLY A 68 8.21 -0.76 -0.11
CA GLY A 68 8.20 -2.16 0.28
C GLY A 68 8.75 -3.02 -0.85
N ASN A 69 9.58 -4.01 -0.52
CA ASN A 69 10.16 -4.95 -1.48
C ASN A 69 10.08 -6.41 -0.99
N GLU A 70 9.31 -6.66 0.08
CA GLU A 70 8.93 -8.01 0.48
C GLU A 70 7.89 -8.57 -0.50
N ASP A 71 7.45 -9.81 -0.28
CA ASP A 71 6.51 -10.56 -1.13
C ASP A 71 5.06 -10.02 -1.10
N TYR A 72 4.88 -8.70 -1.17
CA TYR A 72 3.60 -8.01 -1.19
C TYR A 72 2.81 -8.26 -2.48
N THR A 73 1.49 -8.06 -2.40
CA THR A 73 0.47 -8.45 -3.38
C THR A 73 0.70 -7.94 -4.79
N TRP A 74 1.36 -6.80 -4.93
CA TRP A 74 1.62 -6.16 -6.22
C TRP A 74 3.11 -5.90 -6.47
N GLY A 75 3.98 -6.54 -5.70
CA GLY A 75 5.43 -6.41 -5.87
C GLY A 75 6.02 -5.20 -5.14
N ARG A 76 7.13 -4.66 -5.68
CA ARG A 76 7.87 -3.54 -5.12
C ARG A 76 7.17 -2.19 -5.32
N ALA A 77 6.75 -1.53 -4.25
CA ALA A 77 6.00 -0.27 -4.34
C ALA A 77 5.87 0.43 -2.99
N VAL A 78 5.31 1.63 -3.00
CA VAL A 78 4.70 2.18 -1.79
C VAL A 78 3.24 1.76 -1.73
N TYR A 79 2.89 1.03 -0.68
CA TYR A 79 1.53 0.64 -0.36
C TYR A 79 0.94 1.65 0.61
N VAL A 80 -0.13 2.32 0.21
CA VAL A 80 -0.84 3.32 1.00
C VAL A 80 -2.35 3.21 0.77
N THR A 81 -3.12 3.85 1.64
CA THR A 81 -4.57 4.07 1.48
C THR A 81 -4.87 5.56 1.37
N GLY A 82 -6.09 5.90 0.96
CA GLY A 82 -6.60 7.27 1.05
C GLY A 82 -6.78 7.69 2.51
N TYR A 83 -6.56 8.96 2.85
CA TYR A 83 -6.71 9.44 4.24
C TYR A 83 -8.14 9.36 4.77
N ARG A 84 -9.13 9.26 3.88
CA ARG A 84 -10.55 9.09 4.23
C ARG A 84 -10.94 7.65 4.53
N GLU A 85 -10.07 6.71 4.20
CA GLU A 85 -10.23 5.29 4.51
C GLU A 85 -9.23 4.90 5.61
N PRO A 86 -9.38 5.39 6.85
CA PRO A 86 -8.55 4.89 7.91
C PRO A 86 -9.11 3.56 8.37
N LEU A 87 -8.35 2.48 8.15
CA LEU A 87 -8.07 1.55 9.24
C LEU A 87 -6.68 0.91 9.03
N SER A 88 -6.03 0.65 10.17
CA SER A 88 -4.67 0.11 10.24
C SER A 88 -4.53 -1.15 9.40
N THR A 89 -3.46 -1.24 8.63
CA THR A 89 -3.12 -2.49 7.95
C THR A 89 -2.37 -3.38 8.95
N ALA A 90 -2.90 -4.55 9.29
CA ALA A 90 -2.37 -5.43 10.35
C ALA A 90 -0.87 -5.78 10.17
N ILE A 91 -0.33 -5.74 8.94
CA ILE A 91 1.05 -6.12 8.62
C ILE A 91 2.02 -4.93 8.60
N TYR A 92 1.61 -3.76 8.09
CA TYR A 92 2.56 -2.66 7.87
C TYR A 92 2.81 -1.81 9.11
N GLY A 93 2.06 -2.03 10.19
CA GLY A 93 2.26 -1.41 11.50
C GLY A 93 1.16 -0.44 11.89
N ARG A 94 1.39 0.30 12.96
CA ARG A 94 0.33 1.04 13.66
C ARG A 94 0.51 2.55 13.60
N VAL A 95 1.70 3.05 13.28
CA VAL A 95 1.94 4.50 13.12
C VAL A 95 1.58 4.92 11.71
N GLY A 96 0.60 5.82 11.57
CA GLY A 96 0.18 6.36 10.27
C GLY A 96 1.06 7.53 9.86
N LEU A 97 1.78 7.33 8.77
CA LEU A 97 2.53 8.34 8.05
C LEU A 97 1.60 8.95 6.99
N VAL A 98 1.28 10.22 7.15
CA VAL A 98 0.48 10.97 6.18
C VAL A 98 1.42 11.75 5.28
N SER A 99 1.06 11.84 4.01
CA SER A 99 1.78 12.62 3.01
C SER A 99 0.82 13.08 1.94
N TYR A 100 1.05 14.27 1.37
CA TYR A 100 0.40 14.60 0.11
C TYR A 100 1.15 13.95 -1.05
N PHE A 101 0.43 13.72 -2.14
CA PHE A 101 1.01 13.34 -3.42
C PHE A 101 0.41 14.23 -4.51
N LYS A 102 1.12 14.33 -5.64
CA LYS A 102 0.63 15.08 -6.80
C LYS A 102 0.45 14.10 -7.96
N PRO A 103 -0.78 13.62 -8.21
CA PRO A 103 -1.02 12.70 -9.30
C PRO A 103 -0.72 13.39 -10.63
N ASP A 104 0.02 12.73 -11.51
CA ASP A 104 0.19 13.21 -12.88
C ASP A 104 -1.07 12.83 -13.69
N PRO A 105 -1.63 13.72 -14.52
CA PRO A 105 -2.72 13.38 -15.42
C PRO A 105 -2.44 12.16 -16.31
N ASP A 106 -1.16 11.92 -16.64
CA ASP A 106 -0.73 10.82 -17.50
C ASP A 106 -0.40 9.52 -16.73
N TRP A 107 -0.68 9.46 -15.42
CA TRP A 107 -0.49 8.23 -14.65
C TRP A 107 -1.32 7.08 -15.23
N LYS A 108 -0.62 5.98 -15.51
CA LYS A 108 -1.26 4.73 -15.91
C LYS A 108 -1.72 3.97 -14.69
N VAL A 109 -3.04 3.88 -14.54
CA VAL A 109 -3.66 3.18 -13.42
C VAL A 109 -4.21 1.84 -13.85
N PHE A 110 -4.05 0.81 -13.04
CA PHE A 110 -4.69 -0.48 -13.23
C PHE A 110 -5.57 -0.79 -12.03
N ASP A 111 -6.89 -0.80 -12.23
CA ASP A 111 -7.84 -1.09 -11.15
C ASP A 111 -8.09 -2.58 -11.01
N ALA A 112 -7.33 -3.24 -10.14
CA ALA A 112 -7.47 -4.66 -9.86
C ALA A 112 -8.62 -5.00 -8.89
N ARG A 113 -9.41 -4.01 -8.44
CA ARG A 113 -10.65 -4.25 -7.69
C ARG A 113 -11.77 -4.74 -8.61
N ASP A 114 -11.71 -4.39 -9.89
CA ASP A 114 -12.56 -4.92 -10.93
C ASP A 114 -12.11 -6.33 -11.31
N GLN A 115 -12.97 -7.32 -11.07
CA GLN A 115 -12.69 -8.72 -11.34
C GLN A 115 -12.30 -8.96 -12.81
N SER A 116 -12.92 -8.26 -13.76
CA SER A 116 -12.62 -8.44 -15.18
C SER A 116 -11.19 -8.00 -15.53
N LYS A 117 -10.69 -6.96 -14.85
CA LYS A 117 -9.32 -6.47 -14.99
C LYS A 117 -8.34 -7.38 -14.26
N ALA A 118 -8.68 -7.83 -13.04
CA ALA A 118 -7.89 -8.82 -12.31
C ALA A 118 -7.69 -10.11 -13.14
N ASP A 119 -8.72 -10.59 -13.83
CA ASP A 119 -8.65 -11.76 -14.71
C ASP A 119 -7.71 -11.54 -15.90
N LEU A 120 -7.62 -10.31 -16.43
CA LEU A 120 -6.65 -9.97 -17.49
C LEU A 120 -5.20 -10.08 -16.98
N TYR A 121 -4.94 -9.64 -15.75
CA TYR A 121 -3.63 -9.83 -15.11
C TYR A 121 -3.30 -11.32 -14.95
N LEU A 122 -4.25 -12.13 -14.48
CA LEU A 122 -4.06 -13.57 -14.34
C LEU A 122 -3.79 -14.25 -15.69
N HIS A 123 -4.48 -13.84 -16.75
CA HIS A 123 -4.23 -14.33 -18.10
C HIS A 123 -2.81 -13.93 -18.57
N TRP A 124 -2.42 -12.66 -18.40
CA TRP A 124 -1.05 -12.24 -18.72
C TRP A 124 -0.01 -13.03 -17.93
N LEU A 125 -0.27 -13.32 -16.65
CA LEU A 125 0.60 -14.09 -15.78
C LEU A 125 0.81 -15.52 -16.32
N GLN A 126 -0.26 -16.17 -16.77
CA GLN A 126 -0.23 -17.51 -17.38
C GLN A 126 0.58 -17.56 -18.67
N LEU A 127 0.64 -16.46 -19.42
CA LEU A 127 1.41 -16.35 -20.67
C LEU A 127 2.91 -16.13 -20.44
N GLN A 128 3.36 -15.93 -19.20
CA GLN A 128 4.79 -15.72 -18.93
C GLN A 128 5.58 -17.02 -19.00
N LYS A 129 6.77 -16.97 -19.61
CA LYS A 129 7.66 -18.14 -19.78
C LYS A 129 7.94 -18.88 -18.48
N ASN A 130 8.06 -18.15 -17.37
CA ASN A 130 8.39 -18.71 -16.07
C ASN A 130 7.15 -19.09 -15.23
N TYR A 131 5.92 -18.92 -15.74
CA TYR A 131 4.68 -19.09 -14.98
C TYR A 131 4.61 -20.45 -14.29
N ARG A 132 4.82 -21.54 -15.04
CA ARG A 132 4.79 -22.90 -14.51
C ARG A 132 5.77 -23.07 -13.35
N LYS A 133 6.99 -22.54 -13.47
CA LYS A 133 8.00 -22.61 -12.40
C LYS A 133 7.57 -21.77 -11.20
N ALA A 134 7.02 -20.58 -11.43
CA ALA A 134 6.58 -19.68 -10.38
C ALA A 134 5.51 -20.32 -9.48
N ILE A 135 4.55 -21.05 -10.04
CA ILE A 135 3.45 -21.65 -9.26
C ILE A 135 3.78 -23.02 -8.64
N THR A 136 4.81 -23.73 -9.12
CA THR A 136 5.14 -25.08 -8.61
C THR A 136 6.37 -25.12 -7.69
N THR A 137 7.04 -24.00 -7.46
CA THR A 137 8.26 -23.94 -6.64
C THR A 137 7.98 -23.53 -5.20
N VAL A 138 8.81 -23.97 -4.26
CA VAL A 138 8.78 -23.53 -2.86
C VAL A 138 9.05 -22.03 -2.70
N HIS A 139 9.67 -21.41 -3.70
CA HIS A 139 9.93 -19.97 -3.75
C HIS A 139 8.84 -19.20 -4.51
N THR A 140 7.59 -19.68 -4.50
CA THR A 140 6.50 -19.11 -5.31
C THR A 140 6.33 -17.61 -5.09
N ASN A 141 6.41 -17.18 -3.83
CA ASN A 141 6.27 -15.77 -3.45
C ASN A 141 7.29 -14.87 -4.16
N HIS A 142 8.58 -15.25 -4.11
CA HIS A 142 9.66 -14.53 -4.78
C HIS A 142 9.45 -14.43 -6.30
N TRP A 143 9.02 -15.53 -6.94
CA TRP A 143 8.78 -15.52 -8.39
C TRP A 143 7.57 -14.68 -8.77
N LEU A 144 6.47 -14.78 -8.02
CA LEU A 144 5.26 -13.99 -8.25
C LEU A 144 5.52 -12.51 -7.97
N HIS A 145 6.32 -12.18 -6.96
CA HIS A 145 6.83 -10.82 -6.71
C HIS A 145 7.54 -10.25 -7.93
N GLY A 146 8.49 -11.00 -8.50
CA GLY A 146 9.18 -10.62 -9.73
C GLY A 146 8.22 -10.41 -10.91
N MET A 147 7.27 -11.33 -11.11
CA MET A 147 6.30 -11.23 -12.19
C MET A 147 5.33 -10.05 -12.05
N ARG A 148 4.97 -9.64 -10.82
CA ARG A 148 4.17 -8.43 -10.59
C ARG A 148 4.94 -7.16 -10.92
N ASN A 149 6.25 -7.15 -10.63
CA ASN A 149 7.13 -6.07 -11.05
C ASN A 149 7.22 -6.04 -12.58
N ASP A 150 7.43 -7.20 -13.22
CA ASP A 150 7.49 -7.31 -14.68
C ASP A 150 6.18 -6.84 -15.33
N PHE A 151 5.02 -7.15 -14.75
CA PHE A 151 3.73 -6.67 -15.22
C PHE A 151 3.68 -5.13 -15.22
N ARG A 152 3.96 -4.51 -14.07
CA ARG A 152 3.92 -3.05 -13.96
C ARG A 152 4.96 -2.39 -14.85
N GLU A 153 6.16 -2.94 -14.96
CA GLU A 153 7.19 -2.46 -15.87
C GLU A 153 6.81 -2.65 -17.35
N GLU A 154 6.16 -3.76 -17.72
CA GLU A 154 5.73 -3.99 -19.10
C GLU A 154 4.69 -2.94 -19.52
N PHE A 155 3.72 -2.64 -18.67
CA PHE A 155 2.65 -1.69 -19.01
C PHE A 155 2.91 -0.25 -18.55
N GLN A 156 4.03 -0.02 -17.85
CA GLN A 156 4.41 1.25 -17.23
C GLN A 156 3.33 1.76 -16.25
N ILE A 157 2.80 0.87 -15.41
CA ILE A 157 1.71 1.17 -14.47
C ILE A 157 2.25 1.94 -13.27
N ASP A 158 1.81 3.19 -13.13
CA ASP A 158 2.17 4.08 -12.03
C ASP A 158 1.42 3.72 -10.74
N VAL A 159 0.17 3.28 -10.85
CA VAL A 159 -0.66 2.89 -9.70
C VAL A 159 -1.46 1.63 -9.98
N VAL A 160 -1.45 0.68 -9.04
CA VAL A 160 -2.47 -0.38 -8.98
C VAL A 160 -3.42 -0.09 -7.84
N LEU A 161 -4.72 0.03 -8.15
CA LEU A 161 -5.77 0.06 -7.13
C LEU A 161 -6.16 -1.38 -6.80
N CYS A 162 -6.22 -1.73 -5.52
CA CYS A 162 -6.58 -3.07 -5.09
C CYS A 162 -7.35 -3.04 -3.78
N ASN A 163 -8.16 -4.07 -3.55
CA ASN A 163 -8.79 -4.26 -2.25
C ASN A 163 -7.72 -4.72 -1.25
N PRO A 164 -7.90 -4.46 0.05
CA PRO A 164 -7.12 -5.09 1.09
C PRO A 164 -7.25 -6.61 0.96
N ASP A 165 -6.13 -7.30 0.88
CA ASP A 165 -6.07 -8.75 0.71
C ASP A 165 -5.43 -9.47 1.91
N GLU A 166 -5.08 -8.71 2.95
CA GLU A 166 -4.57 -9.22 4.22
C GLU A 166 -5.70 -9.39 5.25
N ASN A 167 -5.78 -10.56 5.86
CA ASN A 167 -6.70 -10.86 6.97
C ASN A 167 -5.91 -11.00 8.28
N ASP A 168 -6.43 -10.47 9.39
CA ASP A 168 -5.98 -10.85 10.74
C ASP A 168 -6.75 -12.08 11.22
N SER A 169 -6.13 -12.84 12.11
CA SER A 169 -6.55 -14.06 12.79
C SER A 169 -7.91 -14.01 13.49
N ARG A 170 -8.45 -12.83 13.83
CA ARG A 170 -9.72 -12.69 14.58
C ARG A 170 -10.74 -11.71 14.00
N TRP A 171 -10.31 -10.60 13.38
CA TRP A 171 -11.20 -9.57 12.78
C TRP A 171 -10.50 -8.81 11.64
N ARG A 172 -11.25 -8.22 10.70
CA ARG A 172 -10.65 -7.39 9.65
C ARG A 172 -10.37 -5.98 10.20
N TYR A 173 -9.10 -5.58 10.20
CA TYR A 173 -8.70 -4.19 10.41
C TYR A 173 -8.80 -3.34 9.15
N THR A 174 -9.25 -3.88 8.03
CA THR A 174 -9.53 -3.11 6.82
C THR A 174 -10.89 -3.54 6.31
N HIS A 175 -11.68 -2.58 5.87
CA HIS A 175 -12.95 -2.92 5.27
C HIS A 175 -12.67 -3.50 3.87
N ILE A 176 -13.42 -4.53 3.46
CA ILE A 176 -13.17 -5.20 2.16
C ILE A 176 -13.39 -4.26 0.96
N SER A 177 -14.14 -3.19 1.17
CA SER A 177 -14.37 -2.16 0.16
C SER A 177 -13.38 -1.01 0.21
N ASP A 178 -12.41 -1.02 1.13
CA ASP A 178 -11.36 -0.01 1.15
C ASP A 178 -10.50 -0.15 -0.12
N THR A 179 -9.82 0.94 -0.47
CA THR A 179 -8.99 1.04 -1.65
C THR A 179 -7.55 1.25 -1.24
N TRP A 180 -6.75 0.21 -1.43
CA TRP A 180 -5.30 0.35 -1.37
C TRP A 180 -4.76 0.78 -2.72
N MET A 181 -3.71 1.58 -2.68
CA MET A 181 -2.92 1.92 -3.85
C MET A 181 -1.48 1.45 -3.68
N CYS A 182 -1.04 0.69 -4.68
CA CYS A 182 0.34 0.27 -4.88
C CYS A 182 0.97 1.23 -5.89
N VAL A 183 1.75 2.18 -5.38
CA VAL A 183 2.36 3.27 -6.16
C VAL A 183 3.78 2.89 -6.57
N SER A 184 4.01 2.92 -7.87
CA SER A 184 5.29 2.67 -8.52
C SER A 184 6.13 3.94 -8.55
N ASP A 185 7.38 3.86 -8.07
CA ASP A 185 8.42 4.82 -8.44
C ASP A 185 9.28 4.23 -9.56
N TRP A 186 9.81 5.10 -10.40
CA TRP A 186 10.57 4.73 -11.58
C TRP A 186 12.01 5.21 -11.48
N ASP A 187 12.95 4.36 -11.85
CA ASP A 187 14.32 4.79 -12.07
C ASP A 187 14.36 5.82 -13.22
N ALA A 188 15.18 6.85 -13.03
CA ALA A 188 15.34 7.92 -14.02
C ALA A 188 15.93 7.41 -15.35
N THR A 189 16.57 6.24 -15.35
CA THR A 189 17.16 5.62 -16.52
C THR A 189 16.14 4.77 -17.27
N VAL A 190 15.99 5.06 -18.57
CA VAL A 190 15.20 4.23 -19.47
C VAL A 190 16.06 3.08 -19.96
N ASN A 191 15.53 1.86 -19.96
CA ASN A 191 16.20 0.74 -20.57
C ASN A 191 16.26 0.93 -22.09
N HIS A 192 17.46 1.16 -22.64
CA HIS A 192 17.65 1.44 -24.06
C HIS A 192 17.21 0.30 -25.01
N ARG A 193 17.07 -0.94 -24.54
CA ARG A 193 16.61 -2.07 -25.37
C ARG A 193 15.09 -2.16 -25.44
N THR A 194 14.40 -1.80 -24.35
CA THR A 194 12.93 -1.94 -24.27
C THR A 194 12.20 -0.62 -24.37
N GLY A 195 12.90 0.52 -24.25
CA GLY A 195 12.32 1.86 -24.18
C GLY A 195 11.50 2.10 -22.90
N LYS A 196 11.58 1.20 -21.91
CA LYS A 196 10.74 1.22 -20.70
C LYS A 196 11.58 1.54 -19.46
N ARG A 197 10.97 2.26 -18.51
CA ARG A 197 11.57 2.51 -17.19
C ARG A 197 11.50 1.25 -16.34
N LYS A 198 12.44 1.12 -15.39
CA LYS A 198 12.43 0.07 -14.36
C LYS A 198 11.91 0.64 -13.05
N LEU A 199 11.30 -0.21 -12.23
CA LEU A 199 10.84 0.20 -10.91
C LEU A 199 12.05 0.57 -10.04
N ALA A 200 11.96 1.69 -9.34
CA ALA A 200 12.97 2.15 -8.41
C ALA A 200 12.97 1.34 -7.09
N SER A 201 13.94 1.58 -6.22
CA SER A 201 13.98 1.06 -4.84
C SER A 201 14.35 2.14 -3.85
N GLY A 202 14.18 1.85 -2.55
CA GLY A 202 14.53 2.79 -1.48
C GLY A 202 13.33 3.63 -1.05
N HIS A 203 13.42 4.96 -1.21
CA HIS A 203 12.35 5.87 -0.79
C HIS A 203 11.67 6.50 -2.02
N SER A 204 10.36 6.55 -1.98
CA SER A 204 9.54 7.14 -3.02
C SER A 204 9.70 8.64 -3.07
N THR A 205 9.80 9.16 -4.28
CA THR A 205 9.82 10.58 -4.59
C THR A 205 8.43 11.12 -4.90
N VAL A 206 7.44 10.25 -5.10
CA VAL A 206 6.05 10.62 -5.40
C VAL A 206 5.36 11.26 -4.20
N PHE A 207 5.58 10.69 -3.01
CA PHE A 207 5.02 11.19 -1.76
C PHE A 207 5.91 12.26 -1.15
N LYS A 208 5.31 13.42 -0.84
CA LYS A 208 6.02 14.58 -0.33
C LYS A 208 5.57 14.89 1.09
N ASP A 209 6.49 15.51 1.83
CA ASP A 209 6.23 15.99 3.18
C ASP A 209 5.58 14.91 4.06
N VAL A 210 6.30 13.79 4.20
CA VAL A 210 5.82 12.63 4.96
C VAL A 210 5.94 12.91 6.45
N ARG A 211 4.83 12.75 7.16
CA ARG A 211 4.69 13.12 8.57
C ARG A 211 4.09 11.97 9.38
N ILE A 212 4.62 11.76 10.57
CA ILE A 212 3.86 11.01 11.57
C ILE A 212 2.67 11.88 11.96
N THR A 213 1.47 11.41 11.68
CA THR A 213 0.23 12.13 11.96
C THR A 213 -0.74 11.28 12.77
N VAL A 214 -0.70 9.96 12.64
CA VAL A 214 -1.59 9.06 13.38
C VAL A 214 -0.79 8.17 14.30
N ALA A 215 -1.09 8.23 15.59
CA ALA A 215 -0.54 7.33 16.60
C ALA A 215 -1.71 6.69 17.37
N PRO A 216 -2.05 5.42 17.12
CA PRO A 216 -3.03 4.72 17.93
C PRO A 216 -2.49 4.57 19.36
N GLU A 217 -3.27 5.04 20.32
CA GLU A 217 -3.06 4.90 21.75
C GLU A 217 -3.68 3.57 22.22
N GLU A 218 -2.81 2.60 22.52
CA GLU A 218 -3.02 1.38 23.34
C GLU A 218 -3.21 0.01 22.65
N GLU A 219 -2.33 -0.94 23.03
CA GLU A 219 -2.58 -2.40 23.19
C GLU A 219 -1.62 -3.02 24.26
N PHE A 220 -1.54 -2.44 25.47
CA PHE A 220 -0.92 -3.13 26.63
C PHE A 220 -2.01 -3.52 27.63
N VAL A 221 -2.78 -4.57 27.36
CA VAL A 221 -3.62 -5.16 28.40
C VAL A 221 -2.69 -5.89 29.36
N ALA A 222 -2.53 -5.39 30.59
CA ALA A 222 -1.86 -6.17 31.62
C ALA A 222 -2.64 -7.48 31.79
N HIS A 223 -1.95 -8.62 31.68
CA HIS A 223 -2.57 -9.92 31.98
C HIS A 223 -3.28 -9.82 33.34
N PRO A 224 -4.58 -10.15 33.45
CA PRO A 224 -5.34 -10.00 34.70
C PRO A 224 -4.77 -10.87 35.85
N LYS A 225 -3.85 -11.78 35.53
CA LYS A 225 -2.96 -12.44 36.49
C LYS A 225 -1.55 -12.48 35.89
N PRO A 226 -0.56 -11.72 36.42
CA PRO A 226 0.82 -11.90 36.00
C PRO A 226 1.26 -13.32 36.37
N VAL A 227 1.40 -14.20 35.38
CA VAL A 227 2.04 -15.49 35.60
C VAL A 227 3.53 -15.20 35.75
N GLN A 228 4.08 -15.43 36.94
CA GLN A 228 5.54 -15.51 37.11
C GLN A 228 6.02 -16.74 36.34
N VAL A 229 6.28 -16.59 35.06
CA VAL A 229 7.02 -17.59 34.29
C VAL A 229 8.49 -17.33 34.60
N ARG A 230 9.20 -18.32 35.16
CA ARG A 230 10.67 -18.27 35.24
C ARG A 230 11.20 -17.88 33.86
N PRO A 231 12.20 -16.97 33.77
CA PRO A 231 12.72 -16.58 32.47
C PRO A 231 13.20 -17.85 31.74
N PRO A 232 12.65 -18.18 30.55
CA PRO A 232 13.20 -19.27 29.76
C PRO A 232 14.65 -18.92 29.37
N HIS A 233 15.49 -19.96 29.22
CA HIS A 233 16.92 -19.83 28.91
C HIS A 233 17.21 -19.02 27.64
N ASN A 234 16.22 -18.89 26.74
CA ASN A 234 16.20 -17.94 25.66
C ASN A 234 15.05 -16.96 25.91
N PRO A 235 15.27 -15.63 25.82
CA PRO A 235 14.18 -14.68 25.91
C PRO A 235 13.13 -15.07 24.86
N PRO A 236 11.82 -15.13 25.21
CA PRO A 236 10.81 -15.29 24.20
C PRO A 236 11.00 -14.14 23.19
N PRO A 237 10.79 -14.37 21.88
CA PRO A 237 10.69 -13.26 20.95
C PRO A 237 9.72 -12.25 21.57
N ARG A 238 10.08 -10.98 21.60
CA ARG A 238 9.24 -9.89 22.15
C ARG A 238 7.96 -9.66 21.32
N SER A 239 7.37 -10.70 20.75
CA SER A 239 5.96 -10.71 20.40
C SER A 239 5.19 -10.74 21.71
N ALA A 240 4.88 -9.56 22.25
CA ALA A 240 3.76 -9.46 23.18
C ALA A 240 2.60 -10.21 22.53
N GLN A 241 1.96 -11.13 23.25
CA GLN A 241 0.66 -11.65 22.84
C GLN A 241 -0.29 -10.46 22.93
N LEU A 242 -0.37 -9.71 21.83
CA LEU A 242 -1.23 -8.55 21.68
C LEU A 242 -2.66 -9.10 21.60
N GLU A 243 -3.38 -9.06 22.73
CA GLU A 243 -4.83 -9.18 22.67
C GLU A 243 -5.38 -7.83 22.21
N LEU A 244 -5.70 -7.84 20.93
CA LEU A 244 -6.27 -6.75 20.18
C LEU A 244 -7.60 -6.30 20.78
N SER A 245 -7.73 -5.01 21.15
CA SER A 245 -9.00 -4.44 21.59
C SER A 245 -10.01 -4.58 20.45
N GLY A 246 -11.16 -5.19 20.71
CA GLY A 246 -12.08 -5.74 19.69
C GLY A 246 -12.83 -4.74 18.80
N LYS A 247 -12.36 -3.50 18.59
CA LYS A 247 -12.96 -2.54 17.65
C LYS A 247 -11.90 -1.80 16.82
N PRO A 248 -12.14 -1.57 15.51
CA PRO A 248 -11.26 -0.75 14.70
C PRO A 248 -11.27 0.72 15.16
N PRO A 249 -10.11 1.41 15.15
CA PRO A 249 -10.05 2.83 15.50
C PRO A 249 -10.93 3.69 14.59
N VAL A 250 -11.82 4.50 15.17
CA VAL A 250 -12.62 5.46 14.39
C VAL A 250 -11.84 6.75 14.24
N LEU A 251 -11.43 7.07 13.01
CA LEU A 251 -10.72 8.29 12.65
C LEU A 251 -11.61 9.14 11.76
N ALA A 252 -11.96 10.34 12.21
CA ALA A 252 -12.64 11.30 11.34
C ALA A 252 -11.63 11.82 10.29
N PRO A 253 -11.94 11.77 8.99
CA PRO A 253 -11.01 12.24 7.96
C PRO A 253 -10.55 13.68 8.18
N TRP A 254 -11.46 14.56 8.61
CA TRP A 254 -11.15 15.95 8.94
C TRP A 254 -10.02 16.08 9.97
N ASP A 255 -10.06 15.27 11.03
CA ASP A 255 -9.06 15.33 12.10
C ASP A 255 -7.67 14.88 11.60
N VAL A 256 -7.62 13.90 10.69
CA VAL A 256 -6.37 13.45 10.08
C VAL A 256 -5.77 14.55 9.21
N ALA A 257 -6.57 15.16 8.32
CA ALA A 257 -6.10 16.26 7.47
C ALA A 257 -5.67 17.47 8.31
N ASN A 258 -6.46 17.84 9.32
CA ASN A 258 -6.16 18.95 10.21
C ASN A 258 -4.87 18.69 11.00
N ALA A 259 -4.70 17.48 11.54
CA ALA A 259 -3.48 17.10 12.27
C ALA A 259 -2.25 17.12 11.36
N TYR A 260 -2.36 16.63 10.11
CA TYR A 260 -1.27 16.67 9.14
C TYR A 260 -0.77 18.09 8.88
N TRP A 261 -1.68 19.00 8.51
CA TRP A 261 -1.34 20.39 8.17
C TRP A 261 -0.95 21.25 9.36
N ASN A 262 -1.47 20.97 10.56
CA ASN A 262 -1.05 21.62 11.80
C ASN A 262 0.16 20.94 12.48
N HIS A 263 0.78 19.97 11.82
CA HIS A 263 1.98 19.28 12.32
C HIS A 263 1.75 18.60 13.68
N CYS A 264 0.54 18.11 13.91
CA CYS A 264 0.11 17.45 15.14
C CYS A 264 0.04 15.93 14.96
N ILE A 265 0.18 15.22 16.08
CA ILE A 265 -0.08 13.77 16.13
C ILE A 265 -1.47 13.55 16.70
N LEU A 266 -2.35 12.99 15.86
CA LEU A 266 -3.66 12.51 16.26
C LEU A 266 -3.50 11.19 17.01
N ARG A 267 -4.00 11.19 18.24
CA ARG A 267 -3.99 10.05 19.13
C ARG A 267 -5.30 9.29 19.00
N VAL A 268 -5.24 8.00 18.70
CA VAL A 268 -6.45 7.22 18.35
C VAL A 268 -6.70 6.14 19.37
N LYS A 269 -7.80 6.23 20.11
CA LYS A 269 -8.22 5.20 21.05
C LYS A 269 -9.15 4.21 20.34
N SER A 270 -8.96 2.92 20.58
CA SER A 270 -9.82 1.83 20.12
C SER A 270 -10.96 1.50 21.09
#